data_AF-A0A060Z0W9-F1
#
_entry.id   AF-A0A060Z0W9-F1
#
_cell.length_a   1.000
_cell.length_b   1.000
_cell.length_c   1.000
_cell.angle_alpha   90.00
_cell.angle_beta   90.00
_cell.angle_gamma   90.00
#
_symmetry.space_group_name_H-M   'P 1'
#
loop_
_entity.id
_entity.type
_entity.pdbx_description
1 polymer ?
#
loop_
_entity_poly.entity_id
_entity_poly.type
_entity_poly.pdbx_seq_one_letter_code
_entity_poly.pdbx_strand_id
1 'polypeptide(L)'
;SNFRDAYKALPRPPFGKADHDSILLIPAYRQKLKQEAPALRSVQRWSDQADSTLQDCFHHVDWDMFRIASDNNIDEYADSVCEFIRTCVEDVVPIATIKTFPNQKPWIDGSILVKLKARTTAFKTS
;
A
#
# COMPACT_ATOMS: atom_id res chain seq x y z
N SER A 1 20.93 16.47 27.56
CA SER A 1 21.13 17.64 26.69
C SER A 1 19.82 18.37 26.57
N ASN A 2 19.74 19.63 27.01
CA ASN A 2 18.52 20.44 26.94
C ASN A 2 18.52 21.17 25.59
N PHE A 3 17.56 20.88 24.72
CA PHE A 3 17.51 21.49 23.38
C PHE A 3 17.05 22.95 23.53
N ARG A 4 17.96 23.90 23.32
CA ARG A 4 17.62 25.33 23.25
C ARG A 4 16.60 25.54 22.12
N ASP A 5 15.60 26.37 22.36
CA ASP A 5 14.51 26.67 21.41
C ASP A 5 13.67 25.47 20.96
N ALA A 6 13.52 24.44 21.80
CA ALA A 6 12.71 23.25 21.47
C ALA A 6 11.22 23.53 21.22
N TYR A 7 10.70 24.66 21.71
CA TYR A 7 9.30 25.07 21.59
C TYR A 7 9.18 26.56 21.26
N LYS A 8 8.18 26.91 20.46
CA LYS A 8 7.72 28.27 20.22
C LYS A 8 6.47 28.53 21.07
N ALA A 9 6.50 29.58 21.88
CA ALA A 9 5.34 30.01 22.66
C ALA A 9 4.50 31.00 21.84
N LEU A 10 3.19 30.75 21.75
CA LEU A 10 2.22 31.68 21.20
C LEU A 10 1.25 32.10 22.30
N PRO A 11 1.00 33.41 22.50
CA PRO A 11 -0.01 33.85 23.47
C PRO A 11 -1.39 33.38 23.03
N ARG A 12 -2.21 32.98 24.00
CA ARG A 12 -3.59 32.54 23.83
C ARG A 12 -4.47 33.36 24.79
N PRO A 13 -5.73 33.64 24.41
CA PRO A 13 -6.68 34.25 25.34
C PRO A 13 -6.79 33.43 26.63
N PRO A 14 -7.07 34.06 27.79
CA PRO A 14 -7.29 33.36 29.04
C PRO A 14 -8.41 32.32 28.89
N PHE A 15 -8.26 31.19 29.58
CA PHE A 15 -9.25 30.14 29.52
C PHE A 15 -10.44 30.50 30.43
N GLY A 16 -11.58 30.88 29.84
CA GLY A 16 -12.76 31.28 30.61
C GLY A 16 -12.56 32.59 31.39
N LYS A 17 -12.74 32.56 32.71
CA LYS A 17 -12.55 33.70 33.62
C LYS A 17 -11.22 33.66 34.38
N ALA A 18 -10.25 32.91 33.89
CA ALA A 18 -8.91 32.87 34.46
C ALA A 18 -8.27 34.28 34.43
N ASP A 19 -7.60 34.62 35.52
CA ASP A 19 -6.78 35.83 35.68
C ASP A 19 -5.34 35.64 35.19
N HIS A 20 -4.99 34.45 34.71
CA HIS A 20 -3.68 34.13 34.17
C HIS A 20 -3.69 34.04 32.63
N ASP A 21 -2.62 34.54 32.02
CA ASP A 21 -2.36 34.41 30.59
C ASP A 21 -2.10 32.95 30.22
N SER A 22 -2.66 32.51 29.10
CA SER A 22 -2.38 31.19 28.56
C SER A 22 -1.41 31.29 27.38
N ILE A 23 -0.54 30.29 27.25
CA ILE A 23 0.39 30.18 26.13
C ILE A 23 0.28 28.80 25.50
N LEU A 24 0.32 28.74 24.17
CA LEU A 24 0.43 27.51 23.41
C LEU A 24 1.90 27.27 23.07
N LEU A 25 2.45 26.15 23.56
CA LEU A 25 3.78 25.70 23.16
C LEU A 25 3.68 24.79 21.94
N ILE A 26 4.23 25.25 20.81
CA ILE A 26 4.37 24.45 19.60
C ILE A 26 5.79 23.90 19.58
N PRO A 27 6.01 22.58 19.47
CA PRO A 27 7.35 22.03 19.29
C PRO A 27 8.02 22.69 18.08
N ALA A 28 9.15 23.35 18.29
CA ALA A 28 10.01 23.84 17.22
C ALA A 28 10.78 22.70 16.56
N TYR A 29 10.87 21.55 17.25
CA TYR A 29 11.41 20.32 16.70
C TYR A 29 10.57 19.89 15.49
N ARG A 30 11.08 20.20 14.29
CA ARG A 30 10.67 19.49 13.08
C ARG A 30 11.21 18.09 13.21
N GLN A 31 10.32 17.13 13.49
CA GLN A 31 10.68 15.72 13.45
C GLN A 31 11.34 15.46 12.10
N LYS A 32 12.65 15.23 12.13
CA LYS A 32 13.35 14.56 11.04
C LYS A 32 12.87 13.11 11.09
N LEU A 33 11.60 12.89 10.76
CA LEU A 33 11.18 11.64 10.16
C LEU A 33 12.20 11.48 9.05
N LYS A 34 13.16 10.57 9.25
CA LYS A 34 14.14 10.22 8.25
C LYS A 34 13.30 9.83 7.06
N GLN A 35 13.15 10.79 6.15
CA GLN A 35 12.27 10.67 5.00
C GLN A 35 13.11 9.87 4.01
N GLU A 36 13.34 8.62 4.37
CA GLU A 36 13.85 7.65 3.43
C GLU A 36 12.91 7.73 2.23
N ALA A 37 13.53 7.92 1.06
CA ALA A 37 12.81 8.29 -0.14
C ALA A 37 11.75 7.20 -0.40
N PRO A 38 10.51 7.59 -0.76
CA PRO A 38 9.49 6.60 -1.06
C PRO A 38 9.98 5.71 -2.20
N ALA A 39 9.91 4.40 -1.99
CA ALA A 39 10.36 3.43 -2.98
C ALA A 39 9.23 3.16 -3.98
N LEU A 40 9.58 3.12 -5.26
CA LEU A 40 8.72 2.57 -6.29
C LEU A 40 8.87 1.05 -6.30
N ARG A 41 7.74 0.34 -6.29
CA ARG A 41 7.70 -1.12 -6.40
C ARG A 41 6.72 -1.52 -7.47
N SER A 42 7.12 -2.46 -8.30
CA SER A 42 6.23 -3.14 -9.24
C SER A 42 5.50 -4.26 -8.50
N VAL A 43 4.18 -4.28 -8.61
CA VAL A 43 3.32 -5.31 -8.00
C VAL A 43 2.31 -5.79 -9.04
N GLN A 44 2.00 -7.09 -9.03
CA GLN A 44 0.86 -7.61 -9.76
C GLN A 44 -0.42 -7.04 -9.18
N ARG A 45 -1.27 -6.45 -10.03
CA ARG A 45 -2.56 -5.89 -9.63
C ARG A 45 -3.66 -6.87 -10.00
N TRP A 46 -4.03 -7.69 -9.03
CA TRP A 46 -5.20 -8.57 -9.12
C TRP A 46 -6.50 -7.77 -9.14
N SER A 47 -7.48 -8.29 -9.86
CA SER A 47 -8.81 -7.72 -9.99
C SER A 47 -9.80 -8.84 -10.28
N ASP A 48 -11.07 -8.65 -9.92
CA ASP A 48 -12.12 -9.64 -10.18
C ASP A 48 -12.20 -10.05 -11.66
N GLN A 49 -11.90 -9.11 -12.57
CA GLN A 49 -11.82 -9.37 -14.00
C GLN A 49 -10.64 -10.29 -14.35
N ALA A 50 -9.44 -10.01 -13.82
CA ALA A 50 -8.26 -10.83 -14.07
C ALA A 50 -8.45 -12.25 -13.49
N ASP A 51 -9.04 -12.34 -12.29
CA ASP A 51 -9.39 -13.62 -11.66
C ASP A 51 -10.35 -14.42 -12.53
N SER A 52 -11.44 -13.79 -12.98
CA SER A 52 -12.44 -14.45 -13.84
C SER A 52 -11.83 -14.93 -15.17
N THR A 53 -11.03 -14.09 -15.82
CA THR A 53 -10.35 -14.44 -17.08
C THR A 53 -9.41 -15.64 -16.90
N LEU A 54 -8.64 -15.70 -15.80
CA LEU A 54 -7.77 -16.84 -15.51
C LEU A 54 -8.55 -18.11 -15.20
N GLN A 55 -9.64 -18.00 -14.44
CA GLN A 55 -10.53 -19.13 -14.15
C GLN A 55 -11.11 -19.72 -15.44
N ASP A 56 -11.64 -18.88 -16.32
CA ASP A 56 -12.17 -19.31 -17.61
C ASP A 56 -11.07 -19.97 -18.46
N CYS A 57 -9.87 -19.37 -18.52
CA CYS A 57 -8.73 -19.93 -19.22
C CYS A 57 -8.42 -21.36 -18.73
N PHE A 58 -8.26 -21.55 -17.42
CA PHE A 58 -7.89 -22.85 -16.84
C PHE A 58 -9.02 -23.89 -16.90
N HIS A 59 -10.28 -23.46 -16.96
CA HIS A 59 -11.41 -24.36 -17.16
C HIS A 59 -11.44 -24.95 -18.57
N HIS A 60 -10.95 -24.21 -19.56
CA HIS A 60 -10.94 -24.64 -20.97
C HIS A 60 -9.65 -25.31 -21.42
N VAL A 61 -8.62 -25.33 -20.58
CA VAL A 61 -7.34 -25.97 -20.88
C VAL A 61 -7.48 -27.48 -20.83
N ASP A 62 -6.97 -28.15 -21.87
CA ASP A 62 -6.82 -29.60 -21.89
C ASP A 62 -5.55 -30.01 -21.12
N TRP A 63 -5.73 -30.36 -19.85
CA TRP A 63 -4.65 -30.84 -18.98
C TRP A 63 -4.09 -32.21 -19.38
N ASP A 64 -4.84 -32.99 -20.17
CA ASP A 64 -4.39 -34.31 -20.64
C ASP A 64 -3.28 -34.16 -21.69
N MET A 65 -3.38 -33.12 -22.53
CA MET A 65 -2.33 -32.75 -23.50
C MET A 65 -0.96 -32.59 -22.83
N PHE A 66 -0.88 -31.92 -21.67
CA PHE A 66 0.37 -31.76 -20.94
C PHE A 66 0.91 -33.10 -20.43
N ARG A 67 0.02 -34.01 -20.00
CA ARG A 67 0.42 -35.34 -19.51
C ARG A 67 0.98 -36.20 -20.64
N ILE A 68 0.33 -36.18 -21.80
CA ILE A 68 0.78 -36.88 -23.00
C ILE A 68 2.12 -36.30 -23.47
N ALA A 69 2.25 -34.97 -23.52
CA ALA A 69 3.48 -34.30 -23.95
C ALA A 69 4.68 -34.56 -23.03
N SER A 70 4.42 -34.81 -21.74
CA SER A 70 5.44 -35.15 -20.75
C SER A 70 5.84 -36.64 -20.74
N ASP A 71 5.34 -37.47 -21.66
CA ASP A 71 5.56 -38.93 -21.65
C ASP A 71 5.27 -39.58 -20.28
N ASN A 72 4.29 -39.04 -19.56
CA ASN A 72 3.92 -39.44 -18.20
C ASN A 72 5.04 -39.26 -17.14
N ASN A 73 6.05 -38.44 -17.44
CA ASN A 73 7.06 -37.94 -16.50
C ASN A 73 6.45 -36.81 -15.65
N ILE A 74 6.40 -37.04 -14.34
CA ILE A 74 5.78 -36.12 -13.38
C ILE A 74 6.51 -34.78 -13.27
N ASP A 75 7.84 -34.79 -13.39
CA ASP A 75 8.65 -33.57 -13.24
C ASP A 75 8.46 -32.67 -14.46
N GLU A 76 8.50 -33.25 -15.67
CA GLU A 76 8.27 -32.52 -16.92
C GLU A 76 6.83 -32.00 -17.02
N TYR A 77 5.85 -32.78 -16.55
CA TYR A 77 4.46 -32.34 -16.45
C TYR A 77 4.31 -31.13 -15.53
N ALA A 78 4.89 -31.20 -14.32
CA ALA A 78 4.81 -30.13 -13.34
C ALA A 78 5.46 -28.85 -13.86
N ASP A 79 6.65 -28.95 -14.45
CA ASP A 79 7.36 -27.81 -15.03
C ASP A 79 6.55 -27.15 -16.15
N SER A 80 6.01 -27.95 -17.08
CA SER A 80 5.23 -27.45 -18.21
C SER A 80 3.93 -26.76 -17.77
N VAL A 81 3.22 -27.36 -16.79
CA VAL A 81 2.00 -26.77 -16.22
C VAL A 81 2.32 -25.49 -15.46
N CYS A 82 3.39 -25.47 -14.66
CA CYS A 82 3.82 -24.28 -13.93
C CYS A 82 4.20 -23.13 -14.88
N GLU A 83 4.92 -23.44 -15.97
CA GLU A 83 5.28 -22.44 -16.97
C GLU A 83 4.05 -21.89 -17.70
N PHE A 84 3.10 -22.76 -18.05
CA PHE A 84 1.84 -22.33 -18.65
C PHE A 84 1.06 -21.40 -17.72
N ILE A 85 0.86 -21.79 -16.46
CA ILE A 85 0.14 -20.97 -15.47
C ILE A 85 0.85 -19.62 -15.28
N ARG A 86 2.19 -19.63 -15.15
CA ARG A 86 2.98 -18.40 -15.03
C ARG A 86 2.74 -17.47 -16.22
N THR A 87 2.74 -18.01 -17.43
CA THR A 87 2.54 -17.24 -18.67
C THR A 87 1.12 -16.64 -18.69
N CYS A 88 0.09 -17.42 -18.38
CA CYS A 88 -1.27 -16.89 -18.27
C CYS A 88 -1.39 -15.76 -17.25
N VAL A 89 -0.75 -15.90 -16.07
CA VAL A 89 -0.75 -14.85 -15.05
C VAL A 89 -0.02 -13.60 -15.54
N GLU A 90 1.12 -13.75 -16.24
CA GLU A 90 1.86 -12.61 -16.80
C GLU A 90 1.07 -11.88 -17.90
N ASP A 91 0.30 -12.60 -18.70
CA ASP A 91 -0.53 -12.03 -19.77
C ASP A 91 -1.79 -11.33 -19.25
N VAL A 92 -2.44 -11.93 -18.24
CA VAL A 92 -3.74 -11.44 -17.74
C VAL A 92 -3.59 -10.42 -16.61
N VAL A 93 -2.61 -10.57 -15.73
CA VAL A 93 -2.48 -9.75 -14.52
C VAL A 93 -1.54 -8.57 -14.77
N PRO A 94 -2.06 -7.32 -14.84
CA PRO A 94 -1.23 -6.18 -15.13
C PRO A 94 -0.27 -5.87 -13.98
N ILE A 95 0.95 -5.46 -14.34
CA ILE A 95 1.92 -4.93 -13.37
C ILE A 95 1.61 -3.45 -13.11
N ALA A 96 1.42 -3.10 -11.84
CA ALA A 96 1.24 -1.73 -11.39
C ALA A 96 2.48 -1.25 -10.63
N THR A 97 2.91 -0.02 -10.90
CA THR A 97 3.91 0.64 -10.06
C THR A 97 3.22 1.33 -8.89
N ILE A 98 3.57 0.94 -7.67
CA ILE A 98 3.10 1.59 -6.44
C ILE A 98 4.23 2.34 -5.75
N LYS A 99 3.89 3.47 -5.16
CA LYS A 99 4.79 4.25 -4.32
C LYS A 99 4.58 3.85 -2.86
N THR A 100 5.60 3.27 -2.25
CA THR A 100 5.59 2.84 -0.86
C THR A 100 6.41 3.78 0.00
N PHE A 101 5.90 4.11 1.18
CA PHE A 101 6.60 4.97 2.13
C PHE A 101 7.16 4.13 3.29
N PRO A 102 8.35 4.45 3.83
CA PRO A 102 8.95 3.69 4.94
C PRO A 102 8.07 3.54 6.17
N ASN A 103 7.16 4.48 6.40
CA ASN A 103 6.21 4.52 7.51
C ASN A 103 4.79 4.09 7.11
N GLN A 104 4.61 3.52 5.91
CA GLN A 104 3.31 3.01 5.48
C GLN A 104 2.99 1.73 6.24
N LYS A 105 2.00 1.81 7.14
CA LYS A 105 1.53 0.67 7.91
C LYS A 105 0.93 -0.39 6.97
N PRO A 106 1.27 -1.69 7.12
CA PRO A 106 0.79 -2.75 6.22
C PRO A 106 -0.73 -2.88 6.13
N TRP A 107 -1.44 -2.54 7.21
CA TRP A 107 -2.90 -2.60 7.28
C TRP A 107 -3.61 -1.35 6.75
N ILE A 108 -2.88 -0.37 6.20
CA ILE A 108 -3.49 0.80 5.54
C ILE A 108 -3.67 0.48 4.06
N ASP A 109 -4.86 0.04 3.70
CA ASP A 109 -5.27 -0.21 2.32
C ASP A 109 -5.88 1.03 1.64
N GLY A 110 -6.29 0.88 0.38
CA GLY A 110 -6.93 1.94 -0.39
C GLY A 110 -8.22 2.48 0.24
N SER A 111 -9.03 1.61 0.85
CA SER A 111 -10.30 1.99 1.50
C SER A 111 -10.05 2.86 2.74
N ILE A 112 -9.03 2.50 3.52
CA ILE A 112 -8.61 3.24 4.71
C ILE A 112 -8.01 4.58 4.30
N LEU A 113 -7.23 4.63 3.20
CA LEU A 113 -6.71 5.88 2.66
C LEU A 113 -7.85 6.82 2.22
N VAL A 114 -8.89 6.31 1.58
CA VAL A 114 -10.08 7.11 1.21
C VAL A 114 -10.75 7.70 2.45
N LYS A 115 -10.98 6.89 3.50
CA LYS A 115 -11.55 7.34 4.77
C LYS A 115 -10.69 8.39 5.46
N LEU A 116 -9.36 8.20 5.50
CA LEU A 116 -8.41 9.16 6.08
C LEU A 116 -8.40 10.48 5.33
N LYS A 117 -8.46 10.45 4.00
CA LYS A 117 -8.55 11.65 3.15
C LYS A 117 -9.85 12.40 3.42
N ALA A 118 -11.00 11.72 3.45
CA ALA A 118 -12.29 12.35 3.74
C ALA A 118 -12.30 13.07 5.10
N ARG A 119 -11.79 12.42 6.16
CA ARG A 119 -11.63 13.04 7.49
C ARG A 119 -10.72 14.27 7.46
N THR A 120 -9.61 14.19 6.73
CA THR A 120 -8.64 15.30 6.65
C THR A 120 -9.21 16.48 5.88
N THR A 121 -10.01 16.24 4.83
CA THR A 121 -10.72 17.29 4.10
C THR A 121 -11.75 17.96 5.01
N ALA A 122 -12.60 17.19 5.70
CA ALA A 122 -13.61 17.73 6.60
C ALA A 122 -13.02 18.62 7.71
N PHE A 123 -11.87 18.23 8.27
CA PHE A 123 -11.17 19.04 9.28
C PHE A 123 -10.62 20.36 8.72
N LYS A 124 -10.20 20.39 7.45
CA LYS A 124 -9.65 21.61 6.82
C LYS A 124 -10.73 22.59 6.38
N THR A 125 -11.95 22.11 6.16
CA THR A 125 -13.11 22.92 5.76
C THR A 125 -13.97 23.37 6.95
N SER A 126 -13.59 23.00 8.18
CA SER A 126 -14.17 23.46 9.44
C SER A 126 -13.28 24.51 10.10
#